data_AF-A0A0Q7F934-F1
#
_entry.id   AF-A0A0Q7F934-F1
#
_cell.length_a   1.000
_cell.length_b   1.000
_cell.length_c   1.000
_cell.angle_alpha   90.00
_cell.angle_beta   90.00
_cell.angle_gamma   90.00
#
_symmetry.space_group_name_H-M   'P 1'
#
loop_
_entity.id
_entity.type
_entity.pdbx_description
1 polymer ?
#
loop_
_entity_poly.entity_id
_entity_poly.type
_entity_poly.pdbx_seq_one_letter_code
_entity_poly.pdbx_strand_id
1 'polypeptide(L)'
;MIRTALIAAAALVASAGAALAQAPLSQNPPTQTIICLDVSGQTLPVSCTVPASRLDKREDFCTCRTGTQVDIAICPDGVRPPAENRAYERARKAAVKNGSLLGAMFEGQPMCVAGRNTF
;
A
#
# COMPACT_ATOMS: atom_id res chain seq x y z
N MET A 1 -24.12 60.01 26.01
CA MET A 1 -22.82 59.43 25.64
C MET A 1 -22.93 57.93 25.85
N ILE A 2 -23.10 57.20 24.74
CA ILE A 2 -23.37 55.77 24.67
C ILE A 2 -22.02 55.06 24.53
N ARG A 3 -21.71 54.12 25.43
CA ARG A 3 -20.52 53.26 25.35
C ARG A 3 -20.95 51.82 25.66
N THR A 4 -21.15 51.04 24.59
CA THR A 4 -20.32 49.88 24.19
C THR A 4 -20.72 48.60 24.93
N ALA A 5 -21.43 47.67 24.26
CA ALA A 5 -20.86 46.57 23.46
C ALA A 5 -20.71 45.32 24.35
N LEU A 6 -21.04 44.07 24.01
CA LEU A 6 -21.39 43.42 22.76
C LEU A 6 -22.15 42.14 23.15
N ILE A 7 -23.24 41.86 22.45
CA ILE A 7 -23.89 40.56 22.41
C ILE A 7 -23.06 39.71 21.44
N ALA A 8 -22.43 38.64 21.93
CA ALA A 8 -21.84 37.57 21.12
C ALA A 8 -22.28 36.25 21.76
N ALA A 9 -23.44 35.73 21.35
CA ALA A 9 -23.55 34.76 20.27
C ALA A 9 -22.82 33.45 20.61
N ALA A 10 -23.66 32.48 20.96
CA ALA A 10 -23.32 31.11 21.29
C ALA A 10 -22.67 30.35 20.12
N ALA A 11 -22.06 29.24 20.51
CA ALA A 11 -21.76 28.05 19.69
C ALA A 11 -20.62 28.16 18.67
N LEU A 12 -19.50 27.51 18.99
CA LEU A 12 -18.72 26.64 18.09
C LEU A 12 -17.91 25.71 19.01
N VAL A 13 -18.54 24.62 19.44
CA VAL A 13 -18.28 23.23 18.98
C VAL A 13 -16.92 22.73 19.45
N ALA A 14 -17.01 21.77 20.37
CA ALA A 14 -15.93 20.93 20.82
C ALA A 14 -15.06 20.47 19.66
N SER A 15 -13.78 20.79 19.74
CA SER A 15 -12.72 20.10 19.01
C SER A 15 -12.65 18.66 19.52
N ALA A 16 -13.61 17.84 19.10
CA ALA A 16 -13.46 16.40 19.07
C ALA A 16 -12.34 16.12 18.06
N GLY A 17 -11.11 16.07 18.57
CA GLY A 17 -10.00 15.45 17.87
C GLY A 17 -10.39 13.99 17.65
N ALA A 18 -10.97 13.69 16.49
CA ALA A 18 -11.05 12.34 15.97
C ALA A 18 -9.60 11.89 15.72
N ALA A 19 -8.97 11.37 16.77
CA ALA A 19 -7.85 10.48 16.61
C ALA A 19 -8.39 9.31 15.80
N LEU A 20 -8.12 9.31 14.49
CA LEU A 20 -8.30 8.15 13.63
C LEU A 20 -7.35 7.08 14.17
N ALA A 21 -7.79 6.33 15.17
CA ALA A 21 -7.16 5.10 15.57
C ALA A 21 -7.16 4.23 14.31
N GLN A 22 -6.00 4.07 13.70
CA GLN A 22 -5.83 3.26 12.50
C GLN A 22 -6.33 1.87 12.85
N ALA A 23 -7.40 1.44 12.19
CA ALA A 23 -8.00 0.13 12.43
C ALA A 23 -6.91 -0.95 12.30
N PRO A 24 -6.91 -1.97 13.19
CA PRO A 24 -5.92 -3.04 13.15
C PRO A 24 -5.84 -3.66 11.75
N LEU A 25 -4.67 -4.17 11.37
CA LEU A 25 -4.39 -4.77 10.05
C LEU A 25 -5.46 -5.78 9.58
N SER A 26 -6.08 -6.50 10.52
CA SER A 26 -7.16 -7.45 10.26
C SER A 26 -8.48 -6.82 9.82
N GLN A 27 -8.75 -5.57 10.18
CA GLN A 27 -10.00 -4.87 9.83
C GLN A 27 -9.94 -4.17 8.48
N ASN A 28 -8.74 -3.81 8.00
CA ASN A 28 -8.54 -3.21 6.69
C ASN A 28 -7.16 -3.64 6.15
N PRO A 29 -7.08 -4.86 5.57
CA PRO A 29 -5.84 -5.37 5.00
C PRO A 29 -5.49 -4.57 3.73
N PRO A 30 -4.19 -4.32 3.48
CA PRO A 30 -3.78 -3.66 2.25
C PRO A 30 -4.17 -4.52 1.03
N THR A 31 -4.68 -3.88 -0.02
CA THR A 31 -5.02 -4.53 -1.30
C THR A 31 -3.92 -4.38 -2.35
N GLN A 32 -2.95 -3.50 -2.09
CA GLN A 32 -1.83 -3.18 -2.97
C GLN A 32 -0.55 -3.05 -2.16
N THR A 33 0.57 -3.29 -2.82
CA THR A 33 1.91 -3.14 -2.26
C THR A 33 2.89 -2.70 -3.36
N ILE A 34 4.11 -2.37 -2.97
CA ILE A 34 5.18 -2.06 -3.92
C ILE A 34 6.07 -3.28 -4.08
N ILE A 35 6.61 -3.50 -5.28
CA ILE A 35 7.72 -4.40 -5.54
C ILE A 35 8.86 -3.65 -6.22
N CYS A 36 10.07 -4.20 -6.11
CA CYS A 36 11.21 -3.72 -6.87
C CYS A 36 11.40 -4.63 -8.07
N LEU A 37 11.52 -4.07 -9.27
CA LEU A 37 11.79 -4.83 -10.48
C LEU A 37 13.17 -4.50 -11.03
N ASP A 38 13.90 -5.53 -11.47
CA ASP A 38 15.11 -5.36 -12.25
C ASP A 38 14.78 -5.02 -13.73
N VAL A 39 15.83 -4.83 -14.54
CA VAL A 39 15.68 -4.56 -15.98
C VAL A 39 15.09 -5.74 -16.77
N SER A 40 15.02 -6.94 -16.20
CA SER A 40 14.47 -8.15 -16.82
C SER A 40 13.01 -8.37 -16.46
N GLY A 41 12.51 -7.68 -15.44
CA GLY A 41 11.20 -7.89 -14.82
C GLY A 41 11.21 -8.91 -13.68
N GLN A 42 12.37 -9.31 -13.19
CA GLN A 42 12.53 -10.11 -11.98
C GLN A 42 12.32 -9.24 -10.73
N THR A 43 11.72 -9.84 -9.69
CA THR A 43 11.53 -9.16 -8.41
C THR A 43 12.83 -9.10 -7.61
N LEU A 44 13.15 -7.90 -7.12
CA LEU A 44 14.24 -7.62 -6.20
C LEU A 44 13.71 -7.40 -4.77
N PRO A 45 14.57 -7.58 -3.74
CA PRO A 45 14.18 -7.31 -2.35
C PRO A 45 13.77 -5.85 -2.12
N VAL A 46 12.63 -5.66 -1.45
CA VAL A 46 12.17 -4.34 -0.99
C VAL A 46 12.74 -4.08 0.41
N SER A 47 13.22 -2.85 0.64
CA SER A 47 13.69 -2.42 1.97
C SER A 47 12.57 -1.66 2.68
N CYS A 48 11.94 -2.29 3.67
CA CYS A 48 10.86 -1.70 4.45
C CYS A 48 11.30 -1.39 5.89
N THR A 49 10.94 -0.21 6.38
CA THR A 49 10.97 0.12 7.81
C THR A 49 9.67 -0.34 8.44
N VAL A 50 9.77 -1.14 9.50
CA VAL A 50 8.64 -1.59 10.31
C VAL A 50 8.79 -1.06 11.73
N PRO A 51 7.71 -0.60 12.38
CA PRO A 51 7.76 -0.17 13.76
C PRO A 51 8.09 -1.37 14.67
N ALA A 52 8.77 -1.11 15.79
CA ALA A 52 9.17 -2.15 16.75
C ALA A 52 7.99 -2.76 17.55
N SER A 53 6.75 -2.41 17.20
CA SER A 53 5.55 -2.88 17.87
C SER A 53 5.26 -4.33 17.49
N ARG A 54 4.84 -5.15 18.47
CA ARG A 54 4.35 -6.52 18.19
C ARG A 54 2.93 -6.54 17.64
N LEU A 55 2.16 -5.49 17.89
CA LEU A 55 0.75 -5.36 17.53
C LEU A 55 0.57 -4.67 16.18
N ASP A 56 1.45 -3.73 15.86
CA ASP A 56 1.44 -3.02 14.58
C ASP A 56 2.64 -3.46 13.75
N LYS A 57 2.37 -4.25 12.71
CA LYS A 57 3.37 -4.71 11.74
C LYS A 57 3.20 -4.00 10.39
N ARG A 58 2.48 -2.86 10.34
CA ARG A 58 2.36 -2.09 9.11
C ARG A 58 3.75 -1.58 8.72
N GLU A 59 4.11 -1.75 7.44
CA GLU A 59 5.35 -1.19 6.92
C GLU A 59 5.16 0.33 6.82
N ASP A 60 5.98 1.10 7.54
CA ASP A 60 5.89 2.57 7.57
C ASP A 60 6.38 3.16 6.24
N PHE A 61 7.51 2.65 5.75
CA PHE A 61 8.14 3.15 4.54
C PHE A 61 8.91 2.04 3.83
N CYS A 62 8.53 1.74 2.59
CA CYS A 62 9.22 0.77 1.74
C CYS A 62 9.87 1.47 0.55
N THR A 63 11.10 1.09 0.24
CA THR A 63 11.84 1.62 -0.92
C THR A 63 12.63 0.55 -1.66
N CYS A 64 12.84 0.82 -2.95
CA CYS A 64 13.76 0.08 -3.77
C CYS A 64 15.14 0.72 -3.72
N ARG A 65 16.09 0.06 -3.05
CA ARG A 65 17.52 0.46 -3.11
C ARG A 65 18.11 0.23 -4.50
N THR A 66 17.58 -0.76 -5.21
CA THR A 66 17.97 -1.14 -6.57
C THR A 66 16.73 -1.51 -7.38
N GLY A 67 16.76 -1.22 -8.67
CA GLY A 67 15.64 -1.47 -9.58
C GLY A 67 14.56 -0.39 -9.51
N THR A 68 13.46 -0.65 -10.21
CA THR A 68 12.31 0.27 -10.32
C THR A 68 11.24 -0.12 -9.32
N GLN A 69 10.76 0.87 -8.56
CA GLN A 69 9.60 0.71 -7.70
C GLN A 69 8.33 0.63 -8.54
N VAL A 70 7.54 -0.41 -8.30
CA VAL A 70 6.30 -0.68 -9.05
C VAL A 70 5.17 -1.06 -8.11
N ASP A 71 4.02 -0.40 -8.26
CA ASP A 71 2.80 -0.75 -7.53
C ASP A 71 2.16 -2.02 -8.11
N ILE A 72 1.78 -2.96 -7.24
CA ILE A 72 1.17 -4.23 -7.63
C ILE A 72 0.07 -4.63 -6.64
N ALA A 73 -0.91 -5.38 -7.13
CA ALA A 73 -1.98 -5.90 -6.30
C ALA A 73 -1.47 -7.03 -5.38
N ILE A 74 -2.00 -7.09 -4.17
CA ILE A 74 -1.89 -8.27 -3.32
C ILE A 74 -2.93 -9.29 -3.83
N CYS A 75 -2.54 -10.56 -3.92
CA CYS A 75 -3.47 -11.60 -4.37
C CYS A 75 -4.65 -11.69 -3.39
N PRO A 76 -5.89 -11.73 -3.87
CA PRO A 76 -7.05 -11.91 -3.01
C PRO A 76 -7.01 -13.30 -2.35
N ASP A 77 -7.75 -13.45 -1.26
CA ASP A 77 -7.79 -14.69 -0.50
C ASP A 77 -8.12 -15.90 -1.37
N GLY A 78 -7.33 -16.96 -1.23
CA GLY A 78 -7.47 -18.19 -2.00
C GLY A 78 -6.87 -18.17 -3.42
N VAL A 79 -6.42 -17.01 -3.92
CA VAL A 79 -5.72 -16.92 -5.21
C VAL A 79 -4.22 -17.04 -5.01
N ARG A 80 -3.60 -17.99 -5.72
CA ARG A 80 -2.15 -18.15 -5.73
C ARG A 80 -1.51 -17.16 -6.72
N PRO A 81 -0.42 -16.49 -6.34
CA PRO A 81 0.38 -15.70 -7.28
C PRO A 81 0.83 -16.56 -8.48
N PRO A 82 0.98 -15.95 -9.68
CA PRO A 82 1.60 -16.62 -10.80
C PRO A 82 3.00 -17.14 -10.45
N ALA A 83 3.38 -18.28 -11.03
CA ALA A 83 4.69 -18.87 -10.78
C ALA A 83 5.82 -17.97 -11.32
N GLU A 84 6.84 -17.71 -10.50
CA GLU A 84 8.04 -16.98 -10.91
C GLU A 84 8.83 -17.80 -11.94
N ASN A 85 8.76 -17.37 -13.19
CA ASN A 85 9.49 -17.95 -14.31
C ASN A 85 9.84 -16.89 -15.35
N ARG A 86 10.72 -17.22 -16.31
CA ARG A 86 11.19 -16.24 -17.30
C ARG A 86 10.08 -15.66 -18.20
N ALA A 87 9.01 -16.41 -18.46
CA ALA A 87 7.89 -15.91 -19.25
C ALA A 87 7.10 -14.87 -18.44
N TYR A 88 6.84 -15.16 -17.16
CA TYR A 88 6.19 -14.25 -16.24
C TYR A 88 7.01 -12.98 -16.00
N GLU A 89 8.32 -13.08 -15.78
CA GLU A 89 9.22 -11.93 -15.62
C GLU A 89 9.15 -10.98 -16.83
N ARG A 90 9.22 -11.53 -18.05
CA ARG A 90 9.11 -10.74 -19.29
C ARG A 90 7.75 -10.09 -19.44
N ALA A 91 6.68 -10.85 -19.20
CA ALA A 91 5.31 -10.34 -19.28
C ALA A 91 5.09 -9.21 -18.26
N ARG A 92 5.57 -9.41 -17.03
CA ARG A 92 5.54 -8.42 -15.96
C ARG A 92 6.25 -7.14 -16.38
N LYS A 93 7.49 -7.22 -16.88
CA LYS A 93 8.21 -6.05 -17.40
C LYS A 93 7.40 -5.31 -18.47
N ALA A 94 6.83 -6.04 -19.42
CA ALA A 94 6.06 -5.44 -20.52
C ALA A 94 4.73 -4.82 -20.07
N ALA A 95 4.15 -5.33 -18.98
CA ALA A 95 2.89 -4.86 -18.44
C ALA A 95 3.02 -3.61 -17.56
N VAL A 96 4.23 -3.25 -17.10
CA VAL A 96 4.45 -2.04 -16.27
C VAL A 96 4.06 -0.80 -17.06
N LYS A 97 3.09 -0.04 -16.56
CA LYS A 97 2.69 1.26 -17.10
C LYS A 97 2.77 2.31 -16.00
N ASN A 98 3.54 3.37 -16.22
CA ASN A 98 3.73 4.46 -15.26
C ASN A 98 4.13 3.98 -13.85
N GLY A 99 4.95 2.93 -13.76
CA GLY A 99 5.35 2.36 -12.47
C GLY A 99 4.27 1.53 -11.78
N SER A 100 3.27 1.02 -12.51
CA SER A 100 2.20 0.20 -11.95
C SER A 100 1.94 -1.07 -12.78
N LEU A 101 1.57 -2.13 -12.06
CA LEU A 101 1.06 -3.42 -12.55
C LEU A 101 -0.38 -3.67 -12.09
N LEU A 102 -1.05 -2.66 -11.54
CA LEU A 102 -2.44 -2.79 -11.10
C LEU A 102 -3.33 -3.13 -12.29
N GLY A 103 -4.10 -4.22 -12.15
CA GLY A 103 -4.97 -4.75 -13.21
C GLY A 103 -4.24 -5.48 -14.34
N ALA A 104 -2.91 -5.66 -14.26
CA ALA A 104 -2.18 -6.46 -15.23
C ALA A 104 -2.54 -7.95 -15.09
N MET A 105 -2.51 -8.65 -16.23
CA MET A 105 -2.89 -10.07 -16.31
C MET A 105 -1.78 -10.87 -16.98
N PHE A 106 -1.58 -12.11 -16.52
CA PHE A 106 -0.69 -13.10 -17.11
C PHE A 106 -1.45 -14.42 -17.24
N GLU A 107 -1.54 -14.97 -18.46
CA GLU A 107 -2.19 -16.27 -18.72
C GLU A 107 -3.61 -16.38 -18.13
N GLY A 108 -4.38 -15.29 -18.17
CA GLY A 108 -5.74 -15.23 -17.62
C GLY A 108 -5.83 -15.08 -16.10
N GLN A 109 -4.68 -14.98 -15.40
CA GLN A 109 -4.61 -14.72 -13.96
C GLN A 109 -4.13 -13.29 -13.67
N PRO A 110 -4.56 -12.66 -12.57
CA PRO A 110 -4.05 -11.36 -12.17
C PRO A 110 -2.56 -11.44 -11.81
N MET A 111 -1.79 -10.47 -12.28
CA MET A 111 -0.44 -10.26 -11.78
C MET A 111 -0.53 -9.69 -10.37
N CYS A 112 -0.36 -10.56 -9.38
CA CYS A 112 -0.44 -10.20 -7.97
C CYS A 112 0.68 -10.87 -7.18
N VAL A 113 0.93 -10.38 -5.97
CA VAL A 113 1.92 -10.94 -5.05
C VAL A 113 1.28 -11.39 -3.74
N ALA A 114 1.94 -12.31 -3.05
CA ALA A 114 1.55 -12.64 -1.68
C ALA A 114 1.76 -11.43 -0.75
N GLY A 115 0.87 -11.26 0.23
CA GLY A 115 1.03 -10.23 1.26
C GLY A 115 2.25 -10.51 2.15
N ARG A 116 3.04 -9.47 2.47
CA ARG A 116 4.28 -9.62 3.26
C ARG A 116 4.05 -9.92 4.74
N ASN A 117 2.89 -9.53 5.27
CA ASN A 117 2.56 -9.62 6.70
C ASN A 117 1.24 -10.36 6.97
N THR A 118 0.83 -11.26 6.08
CA THR A 118 -0.31 -12.15 6.31
C THR A 118 0.11 -13.25 7.29
N PHE A 119 -0.15 -13.03 8.58
CA PHE A 119 -0.10 -14.06 9.63
C PHE A 119 -1.49 -14.28 10.20
#